data_AF-A0A834YYD5-F1
#
_entry.id   AF-A0A834YYD5-F1
#
_cell.length_a   1.000
_cell.length_b   1.000
_cell.length_c   1.000
_cell.angle_alpha   90.00
_cell.angle_beta   90.00
_cell.angle_gamma   90.00
#
_symmetry.space_group_name_H-M   'P 1'
#
loop_
_entity.id
_entity.type
_entity.pdbx_description
1 polymer ?
#
loop_
_entity_poly.entity_id
_entity_poly.type
_entity_poly.pdbx_seq_one_letter_code
_entity_poly.pdbx_strand_id
1 'polypeptide(L)'
;MAVTRADLAPGRRSTDLSSKTGSFLMVLSILCGIFSFVLCLIAETTRSKVTWVLSSNTGQERTYECIYNVSGRTPLLCAAGAFVGLAIAMIMEHVFMLIAVSTSTPPALIAWTPDSRFPKALIWHAGFFFVTAWICFAVAEVLMMIGLGVESGHLRKWSRPRPSCLIVREGLFSAAGVFGLTAVLFAAGLYLTALRAQNLQEEEDNARREVLDASILYASPPRSPRHRIAPSLNENSRVRQYQNDQYSGGDPSSLNKSMNPLDLDSHRC
;
A
#
# COMPACT_ATOMS: atom_id res chain seq x y z
N MET A 1 -33.16 7.55 -30.72
CA MET A 1 -32.23 7.93 -29.64
C MET A 1 -30.83 7.90 -30.24
N ALA A 2 -30.16 9.04 -30.39
CA ALA A 2 -28.86 9.10 -31.03
C ALA A 2 -27.76 8.98 -29.95
N VAL A 3 -26.98 7.90 -29.98
CA VAL A 3 -25.79 7.77 -29.12
C VAL A 3 -24.76 8.79 -29.59
N THR A 4 -24.38 9.72 -28.72
CA THR A 4 -23.42 10.76 -29.09
C THR A 4 -22.00 10.28 -28.84
N ARG A 5 -21.02 10.88 -29.52
CA ARG A 5 -19.60 10.51 -29.33
C ARG A 5 -19.10 10.76 -27.91
N ALA A 6 -19.82 11.54 -27.11
CA ALA A 6 -19.57 11.76 -25.68
C ALA A 6 -19.96 10.55 -24.82
N ASP A 7 -21.01 9.80 -25.19
CA ASP A 7 -21.43 8.58 -24.48
C ASP A 7 -20.44 7.41 -24.68
N LEU A 8 -19.61 7.48 -25.73
CA LEU A 8 -18.54 6.53 -26.03
C LEU A 8 -17.15 7.00 -25.57
N ALA A 9 -17.04 8.20 -24.99
CA ALA A 9 -15.79 8.65 -24.40
C ALA A 9 -15.50 7.79 -23.15
N PRO A 10 -14.34 7.13 -23.03
CA PRO A 10 -13.98 6.41 -21.81
C PRO A 10 -13.99 7.41 -20.65
N GLY A 11 -14.98 7.28 -19.76
CA GLY A 11 -15.12 8.19 -18.63
C GLY A 11 -13.84 8.16 -17.80
N ARG A 12 -13.11 9.28 -17.77
CA ARG A 12 -11.87 9.46 -16.99
C ARG A 12 -12.21 9.50 -15.51
N ARG A 13 -12.62 8.35 -14.96
CA ARG A 13 -12.80 8.12 -13.53
C ARG A 13 -11.41 7.95 -12.94
N SER A 14 -10.78 9.07 -12.62
CA SER A 14 -9.45 9.12 -12.05
C SER A 14 -9.36 8.24 -10.80
N THR A 15 -8.22 7.57 -10.67
CA THR A 15 -7.87 6.61 -9.61
C THR A 15 -7.63 7.26 -8.24
N ASP A 16 -8.18 8.46 -7.99
CA ASP A 16 -8.00 9.24 -6.76
C ASP A 16 -8.44 8.48 -5.50
N LEU A 17 -9.52 7.69 -5.61
CA LEU A 17 -10.00 6.81 -4.54
C LEU A 17 -9.04 5.64 -4.24
N SER A 18 -8.25 5.20 -5.22
CA SER A 18 -7.29 4.09 -5.06
C SER A 18 -5.98 4.55 -4.43
N SER A 19 -5.44 5.70 -4.85
CA SER A 19 -4.14 6.19 -4.39
C SER A 19 -4.12 6.53 -2.89
N LYS A 20 -5.08 7.35 -2.42
CA LYS A 20 -5.11 7.79 -1.02
C LYS A 20 -5.48 6.66 -0.06
N THR A 21 -6.44 5.81 -0.45
CA THR A 21 -6.86 4.65 0.35
C THR A 21 -5.75 3.60 0.40
N GLY A 22 -5.17 3.23 -0.74
CA GLY A 22 -4.09 2.24 -0.81
C GLY A 22 -2.86 2.63 0.02
N SER A 23 -2.47 3.90 -0.04
CA SER A 23 -1.35 4.44 0.75
C SER A 23 -1.62 4.34 2.26
N PHE A 24 -2.84 4.66 2.70
CA PHE A 24 -3.23 4.51 4.10
C PHE A 24 -3.23 3.03 4.56
N LEU A 25 -3.78 2.12 3.74
CA LEU A 25 -3.78 0.68 4.03
C LEU A 25 -2.34 0.12 4.15
N MET A 26 -1.43 0.56 3.27
CA MET A 26 -0.02 0.19 3.28
C MET A 26 0.72 0.68 4.53
N VAL A 27 0.55 1.96 4.92
CA VAL A 27 1.16 2.49 6.14
C VAL A 27 0.63 1.75 7.38
N LEU A 28 -0.67 1.47 7.42
CA LEU A 28 -1.30 0.76 8.52
C LEU A 28 -0.84 -0.71 8.61
N SER A 29 -0.66 -1.41 7.49
CA SER A 29 -0.15 -2.79 7.49
C SER A 29 1.31 -2.85 7.96
N ILE A 30 2.17 -1.91 7.54
CA ILE A 30 3.57 -1.80 8.01
C ILE A 30 3.62 -1.55 9.52
N LEU A 31 2.83 -0.60 10.04
CA LEU A 31 2.76 -0.33 11.48
C LEU A 31 2.27 -1.57 12.27
N CYS A 32 1.29 -2.29 11.73
CA CYS A 32 0.78 -3.52 12.33
C CYS A 32 1.82 -4.65 12.32
N GLY A 33 2.59 -4.79 11.24
CA GLY A 33 3.71 -5.73 11.14
C GLY A 33 4.85 -5.43 12.12
N ILE A 34 5.24 -4.16 12.26
CA ILE A 34 6.25 -3.71 13.23
C ILE A 34 5.76 -3.95 14.67
N PHE A 35 4.51 -3.59 14.98
CA PHE A 35 3.92 -3.84 16.30
C PHE A 35 3.88 -5.34 16.62
N SER A 36 3.49 -6.17 15.65
CA SER A 36 3.49 -7.63 15.79
C SER A 36 4.88 -8.18 16.03
N PHE A 37 5.89 -7.70 15.28
CA PHE A 37 7.30 -8.08 15.51
C PHE A 37 7.79 -7.71 16.92
N VAL A 38 7.46 -6.52 17.44
CA VAL A 38 7.79 -6.13 18.81
C VAL A 38 7.10 -7.04 19.82
N LEU A 39 5.83 -7.39 19.61
CA LEU A 39 5.14 -8.39 20.44
C LEU A 39 5.78 -9.78 20.38
N CYS A 40 6.30 -10.21 19.22
CA CYS A 40 7.08 -11.44 19.09
C CYS A 40 8.35 -11.42 19.95
N LEU A 41 9.08 -10.29 19.97
CA LEU A 41 10.28 -10.13 20.81
C LEU A 41 9.94 -10.11 22.30
N ILE A 42 8.81 -9.50 22.69
CA ILE A 42 8.31 -9.56 24.07
C ILE A 42 7.91 -10.99 24.45
N ALA A 43 7.25 -11.74 23.55
CA ALA A 43 6.93 -13.15 23.77
C ALA A 43 8.19 -14.01 23.91
N GLU A 44 9.22 -13.79 23.08
CA GLU A 44 10.49 -14.50 23.16
C GLU A 44 11.24 -14.24 24.48
N THR A 45 11.29 -12.98 24.93
CA THR A 45 11.98 -12.59 26.17
C THR A 45 11.22 -12.99 27.44
N THR A 46 9.89 -13.06 27.37
CA THR A 46 9.02 -13.50 28.49
C THR A 46 8.67 -14.99 28.45
N ARG A 47 9.24 -15.76 27.51
CA ARG A 47 8.97 -17.20 27.33
C ARG A 47 9.20 -17.99 28.62
N SER A 48 8.40 -19.04 28.81
CA SER A 48 8.52 -19.91 29.97
C SER A 48 9.84 -20.71 29.90
N LYS A 49 10.66 -20.62 30.97
CA LYS A 49 11.91 -21.40 31.10
C LYS A 49 11.66 -22.64 31.95
N VAL A 50 12.06 -23.81 31.45
CA VAL A 50 12.02 -25.08 32.17
C VAL A 50 13.24 -25.17 33.09
N THR A 51 13.00 -25.52 34.35
CA THR A 51 14.02 -25.92 35.32
C THR A 51 13.81 -27.38 35.71
N TRP A 52 14.91 -28.11 35.91
CA TRP A 52 14.89 -29.49 36.36
C TRP A 52 15.16 -29.54 37.86
N VAL A 53 14.30 -30.22 38.61
CA VAL A 53 14.36 -30.36 40.07
C VAL A 53 14.42 -31.85 40.41
N LEU A 54 15.26 -32.21 41.37
CA LEU A 54 15.34 -33.59 41.86
C LEU A 54 14.09 -33.88 42.72
N SER A 55 13.25 -34.82 42.28
CA SER A 55 11.97 -35.13 42.93
C SER A 55 12.08 -36.23 43.98
N SER A 56 12.87 -37.28 43.68
CA SER A 56 13.23 -38.32 44.64
C SER A 56 14.72 -38.64 44.61
N ASN A 57 15.25 -39.02 45.78
CA ASN A 57 16.59 -39.56 45.96
C ASN A 57 16.54 -40.86 46.78
N THR A 58 15.72 -41.81 46.33
CA THR A 58 15.58 -43.14 46.95
C THR A 58 16.66 -44.10 46.45
N GLY A 59 17.79 -44.14 47.17
CA GLY A 59 18.76 -45.25 47.18
C GLY A 59 19.65 -45.42 45.96
N GLN A 60 19.09 -45.51 44.75
CA GLN A 60 19.79 -45.76 43.50
C GLN A 60 19.22 -45.01 42.28
N GLU A 61 17.97 -44.56 42.32
CA GLU A 61 17.32 -43.87 41.18
C GLU A 61 17.06 -42.39 41.51
N ARG A 62 17.62 -41.50 40.68
CA ARG A 62 17.41 -40.04 40.76
C ARG A 62 16.35 -39.63 39.75
N THR A 63 15.12 -39.46 40.20
CA THR A 63 14.04 -38.98 39.33
C THR A 63 14.06 -37.45 39.26
N TYR A 64 14.35 -36.92 38.08
CA TYR A 64 14.28 -35.48 37.80
C TYR A 64 12.90 -35.14 37.25
N GLU A 65 12.20 -34.23 37.90
CA GLU A 65 10.96 -33.65 37.38
C GLU A 65 11.24 -32.23 36.89
N CYS A 66 10.45 -31.80 35.91
CA CYS A 66 10.58 -30.48 35.31
C CYS A 66 9.48 -29.53 35.81
N ILE A 67 9.84 -28.26 36.05
CA ILE A 67 8.95 -27.19 36.50
C ILE A 67 9.14 -25.98 35.59
N TYR A 68 8.07 -25.23 35.33
CA TYR A 68 8.15 -23.96 34.60
C TYR A 68 8.31 -22.80 35.57
N ASN A 69 9.39 -22.02 35.41
CA ASN A 69 9.77 -20.95 36.35
C ASN A 69 8.88 -19.68 36.26
N VAL A 70 8.18 -19.48 35.14
CA VAL A 70 7.43 -18.24 34.83
C VAL A 70 6.06 -18.61 34.26
N SER A 71 5.04 -17.80 34.55
CA SER A 71 3.69 -17.99 33.99
C SER A 71 3.65 -17.64 32.50
N GLY A 72 3.21 -18.58 31.66
CA GLY A 72 3.08 -18.39 30.21
C GLY A 72 2.02 -17.37 29.76
N ARG A 73 1.34 -16.67 30.70
CA ARG A 73 0.29 -15.69 30.37
C ARG A 73 0.80 -14.51 29.53
N THR A 74 1.94 -13.93 29.89
CA THR A 74 2.51 -12.79 29.16
C THR A 74 2.93 -13.17 27.74
N PRO A 75 3.77 -14.21 27.51
CA PRO A 75 4.14 -14.59 26.16
C PRO A 75 2.94 -15.04 25.33
N LEU A 76 1.94 -15.71 25.93
CA LEU A 76 0.70 -16.07 25.24
C LEU A 76 -0.10 -14.85 24.77
N LEU A 77 -0.30 -13.84 25.63
CA LEU A 77 -1.02 -12.61 25.25
C LEU A 77 -0.27 -11.81 24.18
N CYS A 78 1.06 -11.72 24.28
CA CYS A 78 1.89 -11.06 23.28
C CYS A 78 1.86 -11.82 21.93
N ALA A 79 2.03 -13.14 21.94
CA ALA A 79 1.93 -13.97 20.74
C ALA A 79 0.53 -13.91 20.10
N ALA A 80 -0.54 -13.89 20.90
CA ALA A 80 -1.91 -13.79 20.39
C ALA A 80 -2.17 -12.40 19.77
N GLY A 81 -1.65 -11.33 20.39
CA GLY A 81 -1.69 -9.99 19.83
C GLY A 81 -0.89 -9.86 18.52
N ALA A 82 0.28 -10.50 18.46
CA ALA A 82 1.10 -10.53 17.24
C ALA A 82 0.42 -11.30 16.10
N PHE A 83 -0.17 -12.46 16.39
CA PHE A 83 -0.95 -13.25 15.44
C PHE A 83 -2.14 -12.46 14.88
N VAL A 84 -2.93 -11.83 15.76
CA VAL A 84 -4.06 -10.97 15.34
C VAL A 84 -3.58 -9.77 14.52
N GLY A 85 -2.44 -9.16 14.88
CA GLY A 85 -1.84 -8.07 14.11
C GLY A 85 -1.41 -8.49 12.70
N LEU A 86 -0.69 -9.61 12.57
CA LEU A 86 -0.31 -10.18 11.28
C LEU A 86 -1.54 -10.56 10.44
N ALA A 87 -2.57 -11.13 11.04
CA ALA A 87 -3.82 -11.45 10.36
C ALA A 87 -4.53 -10.17 9.84
N ILE A 88 -4.58 -9.09 10.64
CA ILE A 88 -5.10 -7.79 10.19
C ILE A 88 -4.27 -7.25 9.02
N ALA A 89 -2.93 -7.27 9.12
CA ALA A 89 -2.06 -6.82 8.04
C ALA A 89 -2.31 -7.60 6.72
N MET A 90 -2.46 -8.92 6.80
CA MET A 90 -2.75 -9.79 5.65
C MET A 90 -4.14 -9.52 5.06
N ILE A 91 -5.16 -9.26 5.89
CA ILE A 91 -6.49 -8.86 5.41
C ILE A 91 -6.42 -7.52 4.68
N MET A 92 -5.65 -6.55 5.18
CA MET A 92 -5.50 -5.25 4.53
C MET A 92 -4.78 -5.35 3.18
N GLU A 93 -3.80 -6.24 3.05
CA GLU A 93 -3.17 -6.57 1.76
C GLU A 93 -4.19 -7.19 0.78
N HIS A 94 -5.00 -8.16 1.23
CA HIS A 94 -6.06 -8.75 0.41
C HIS A 94 -7.11 -7.74 -0.03
N VAL A 95 -7.54 -6.86 0.87
CA VAL A 95 -8.50 -5.79 0.56
C VAL A 95 -7.88 -4.82 -0.44
N PHE A 96 -6.60 -4.45 -0.29
CA PHE A 96 -5.91 -3.65 -1.30
C PHE A 96 -5.87 -4.35 -2.66
N MET A 97 -5.50 -5.64 -2.73
CA MET A 97 -5.47 -6.40 -3.99
C MET A 97 -6.87 -6.52 -4.62
N LEU A 98 -7.92 -6.72 -3.82
CA LEU A 98 -9.30 -6.74 -4.30
C LEU A 98 -9.75 -5.36 -4.83
N ILE A 99 -9.37 -4.27 -4.17
CA ILE A 99 -9.60 -2.90 -4.68
C ILE A 99 -8.84 -2.71 -6.00
N ALA A 100 -7.56 -3.08 -6.07
CA ALA A 100 -6.75 -2.95 -7.27
C ALA A 100 -7.38 -3.69 -8.47
N VAL A 101 -7.86 -4.93 -8.28
CA VAL A 101 -8.51 -5.73 -9.33
C VAL A 101 -9.92 -5.24 -9.68
N SER A 102 -10.71 -4.77 -8.71
CA SER A 102 -12.09 -4.32 -8.94
C SER A 102 -12.23 -2.88 -9.44
N THR A 103 -11.26 -2.00 -9.12
CA THR A 103 -11.24 -0.61 -9.58
C THR A 103 -10.36 -0.39 -10.80
N SER A 104 -9.51 -1.36 -11.19
CA SER A 104 -8.88 -1.36 -12.50
C SER A 104 -9.95 -1.60 -13.58
N THR A 105 -10.43 -0.51 -14.18
CA THR A 105 -11.25 -0.53 -15.39
C THR A 105 -10.62 -1.49 -16.42
N PRO A 106 -11.40 -2.38 -17.08
CA PRO A 106 -10.88 -3.20 -18.17
C PRO A 106 -10.59 -2.28 -19.36
N PRO A 107 -9.38 -1.71 -19.39
CA PRO A 107 -8.32 -2.39 -20.11
C PRO A 107 -6.99 -2.56 -19.33
N ALA A 108 -6.81 -2.14 -18.07
CA ALA A 108 -5.47 -2.13 -17.45
C ALA A 108 -4.79 -3.52 -17.32
N LEU A 109 -5.55 -4.60 -17.17
CA LEU A 109 -5.05 -5.99 -17.14
C LEU A 109 -5.06 -6.69 -18.52
N ILE A 110 -5.58 -6.06 -19.57
CA ILE A 110 -5.75 -6.64 -20.92
C ILE A 110 -5.00 -5.84 -22.01
N ALA A 111 -4.75 -4.55 -21.79
CA ALA A 111 -3.85 -3.69 -22.55
C ALA A 111 -2.37 -3.88 -22.14
N TRP A 112 -2.06 -5.03 -21.51
CA TRP A 112 -0.74 -5.64 -21.58
C TRP A 112 -0.48 -6.09 -23.02
N THR A 113 -0.27 -5.11 -23.90
CA THR A 113 0.07 -5.32 -25.29
C THR A 113 1.41 -6.06 -25.38
N PRO A 114 1.48 -7.18 -26.14
CA PRO A 114 2.64 -8.06 -26.14
C PRO A 114 3.91 -7.45 -26.79
N ASP A 115 3.80 -6.25 -27.38
CA ASP A 115 4.85 -5.59 -28.15
C ASP A 115 5.78 -4.65 -27.35
N SER A 116 5.45 -4.31 -26.10
CA SER A 116 6.41 -3.59 -25.24
C SER A 116 7.46 -4.55 -24.68
N ARG A 117 8.72 -4.10 -24.55
CA ARG A 117 9.83 -4.94 -24.03
C ARG A 117 9.95 -4.97 -22.50
N PHE A 118 9.26 -4.05 -21.82
CA PHE A 118 9.24 -3.89 -20.36
C PHE A 118 8.28 -4.80 -19.52
N PRO A 119 7.22 -5.44 -20.06
CA PRO A 119 6.18 -6.06 -19.23
C PRO A 119 6.63 -7.35 -18.54
N LYS A 120 7.43 -8.20 -19.20
CA LYS A 120 7.78 -9.54 -18.69
C LYS A 120 8.53 -9.51 -17.35
N ALA A 121 9.45 -8.56 -17.17
CA ALA A 121 10.17 -8.40 -15.91
C ALA A 121 9.24 -7.92 -14.78
N LEU A 122 8.29 -7.03 -15.07
CA LEU A 122 7.36 -6.51 -14.07
C LEU A 122 6.37 -7.57 -13.55
N ILE A 123 5.81 -8.45 -14.40
CA ILE A 123 5.05 -9.62 -13.89
C ILE A 123 5.96 -10.46 -13.01
N TRP A 124 7.17 -10.76 -13.49
CA TRP A 124 8.06 -11.68 -12.77
C TRP A 124 8.41 -11.15 -11.38
N HIS A 125 8.71 -9.86 -11.24
CA HIS A 125 8.92 -9.24 -9.94
C HIS A 125 7.66 -9.23 -9.06
N ALA A 126 6.49 -8.91 -9.61
CA ALA A 126 5.23 -8.96 -8.86
C ALA A 126 4.88 -10.39 -8.41
N GLY A 127 5.00 -11.38 -9.28
CA GLY A 127 4.78 -12.79 -8.95
C GLY A 127 5.77 -13.29 -7.90
N PHE A 128 7.05 -12.91 -8.01
CA PHE A 128 8.09 -13.25 -7.03
C PHE A 128 7.78 -12.67 -5.64
N PHE A 129 7.47 -11.37 -5.55
CA PHE A 129 7.15 -10.72 -4.28
C PHE A 129 5.87 -11.29 -3.67
N PHE A 130 4.85 -11.59 -4.47
CA PHE A 130 3.61 -12.22 -3.99
C PHE A 130 3.86 -13.61 -3.42
N VAL A 131 4.47 -14.51 -4.21
CA VAL A 131 4.76 -15.88 -3.75
C VAL A 131 5.65 -15.87 -2.50
N THR A 132 6.63 -14.96 -2.43
CA THR A 132 7.53 -14.86 -1.28
C THR A 132 6.82 -14.30 -0.04
N ALA A 133 5.97 -13.26 -0.18
CA ALA A 133 5.16 -12.73 0.91
C ALA A 133 4.27 -13.82 1.52
N TRP A 134 3.57 -14.59 0.68
CA TRP A 134 2.71 -15.69 1.11
C TRP A 134 3.47 -16.83 1.80
N ILE A 135 4.65 -17.22 1.30
CA ILE A 135 5.49 -18.24 1.95
C ILE A 135 5.99 -17.73 3.31
N CYS A 136 6.48 -16.50 3.39
CA CYS A 136 6.91 -15.87 4.64
C CYS A 136 5.75 -15.79 5.65
N PHE A 137 4.56 -15.38 5.22
CA PHE A 137 3.37 -15.32 6.07
C PHE A 137 2.97 -16.72 6.58
N ALA A 138 2.88 -17.72 5.71
CA ALA A 138 2.54 -19.08 6.11
C ALA A 138 3.54 -19.69 7.10
N VAL A 139 4.84 -19.43 6.93
CA VAL A 139 5.88 -19.84 7.88
C VAL A 139 5.72 -19.11 9.22
N ALA A 140 5.48 -17.80 9.21
CA ALA A 140 5.24 -17.01 10.42
C ALA A 140 4.05 -17.54 11.22
N GLU A 141 2.93 -17.77 10.55
CA GLU A 141 1.69 -18.28 11.14
C GLU A 141 1.87 -19.66 11.77
N VAL A 142 2.55 -20.59 11.07
CA VAL A 142 2.83 -21.94 11.62
C VAL A 142 3.72 -21.86 12.85
N LEU A 143 4.78 -21.04 12.83
CA LEU A 143 5.66 -20.86 13.99
C LEU A 143 4.92 -20.20 15.17
N MET A 144 4.04 -19.23 14.90
CA MET A 144 3.18 -18.61 15.91
C MET A 144 2.18 -19.61 16.50
N MET A 145 1.50 -20.40 15.68
CA MET A 145 0.55 -21.41 16.13
C MET A 145 1.21 -22.50 16.99
N ILE A 146 2.45 -22.89 16.68
CA ILE A 146 3.25 -23.77 17.54
C ILE A 146 3.53 -23.08 18.88
N GLY A 147 4.03 -21.83 18.87
CA GLY A 147 4.33 -21.08 20.09
C GLY A 147 3.13 -20.86 20.99
N LEU A 148 2.00 -20.44 20.42
CA LEU A 148 0.70 -20.30 21.07
C LEU A 148 0.21 -21.63 21.66
N GLY A 149 0.29 -22.71 20.88
CA GLY A 149 -0.11 -24.05 21.30
C GLY A 149 0.64 -24.48 22.56
N VAL A 150 1.98 -24.30 22.58
CA VAL A 150 2.80 -24.69 23.73
C VAL A 150 2.53 -23.79 24.96
N GLU A 151 2.59 -22.46 24.82
CA GLU A 151 2.39 -21.56 25.96
C GLU A 151 0.95 -21.60 26.52
N SER A 152 -0.06 -21.94 25.70
CA SER A 152 -1.43 -22.14 26.18
C SER A 152 -1.55 -23.34 27.13
N GLY A 153 -0.74 -24.39 26.93
CA GLY A 153 -0.64 -25.56 27.81
C GLY A 153 -0.12 -25.21 29.21
N HIS A 154 0.54 -24.06 29.37
CA HIS A 154 1.08 -23.57 30.63
C HIS A 154 0.08 -22.74 31.45
N LEU A 155 -1.16 -22.52 30.99
CA LEU A 155 -2.14 -21.68 31.71
C LEU A 155 -2.67 -22.29 33.02
N ARG A 156 -2.62 -23.61 33.20
CA ARG A 156 -3.24 -24.31 34.35
C ARG A 156 -2.24 -25.23 35.06
N LYS A 157 -1.95 -24.94 36.33
CA LYS A 157 -1.05 -25.71 37.22
C LYS A 157 0.42 -25.78 36.69
N TRP A 158 0.97 -24.67 36.21
CA TRP A 158 2.35 -24.59 35.69
C TRP A 158 3.45 -24.88 36.72
N SER A 159 3.18 -24.64 38.00
CA SER A 159 4.09 -24.91 39.12
C SER A 159 4.06 -26.37 39.60
N ARG A 160 3.21 -27.23 39.03
CA ARG A 160 3.25 -28.66 39.37
C ARG A 160 4.37 -29.34 38.57
N PRO A 161 5.28 -30.08 39.24
CA PRO A 161 6.28 -30.86 38.54
C PRO A 161 5.65 -31.90 37.61
N ARG A 162 6.36 -32.21 36.52
CA ARG A 162 5.95 -33.21 35.53
C ARG A 162 7.12 -34.13 35.17
N PRO A 163 6.85 -35.39 34.75
CA PRO A 163 7.88 -36.29 34.23
C PRO A 163 8.36 -35.90 32.83
N SER A 164 7.60 -35.08 32.10
CA SER A 164 7.97 -34.54 30.80
C SER A 164 7.48 -33.11 30.62
N CYS A 165 8.36 -32.24 30.14
CA CYS A 165 8.08 -30.85 29.77
C CYS A 165 8.45 -30.64 28.32
N LEU A 166 7.60 -29.93 27.60
CA LEU A 166 7.86 -29.56 26.23
C LEU A 166 8.66 -28.26 26.22
N ILE A 167 9.86 -28.31 25.65
CA ILE A 167 10.79 -27.19 25.58
C ILE A 167 10.61 -26.50 24.22
N VAL A 168 10.12 -25.27 24.22
CA VAL A 168 10.20 -24.40 23.04
C VAL A 168 11.66 -24.04 22.82
N ARG A 169 12.16 -24.25 21.59
CA ARG A 169 13.52 -23.86 21.23
C ARG A 169 13.61 -22.34 21.16
N GLU A 170 14.71 -21.79 21.70
CA GLU A 170 14.98 -20.34 21.67
C GLU A 170 14.94 -19.80 20.24
N GLY A 171 14.28 -18.65 20.09
CA GLY A 171 14.12 -17.96 18.82
C GLY A 171 12.87 -18.34 18.03
N LEU A 172 11.97 -19.19 18.55
CA LEU A 172 10.73 -19.54 17.83
C LEU A 172 9.86 -18.32 17.55
N PHE A 173 9.58 -17.49 18.56
CA PHE A 173 8.75 -16.30 18.40
C PHE A 173 9.52 -15.22 17.62
N SER A 174 10.82 -15.07 17.88
CA SER A 174 11.68 -14.16 17.10
C SER A 174 11.67 -14.48 15.60
N ALA A 175 11.86 -15.75 15.22
CA ALA A 175 11.79 -16.20 13.84
C ALA A 175 10.40 -15.96 13.23
N ALA A 176 9.32 -16.29 13.95
CA ALA A 176 7.95 -16.01 13.49
C ALA A 176 7.75 -14.52 13.22
N GLY A 177 8.24 -13.63 14.09
CA GLY A 177 8.20 -12.19 13.91
C GLY A 177 9.00 -11.71 12.69
N VAL A 178 10.19 -12.25 12.44
CA VAL A 178 10.99 -11.91 11.25
C VAL A 178 10.30 -12.37 9.96
N PHE A 179 9.74 -13.58 9.92
CA PHE A 179 8.96 -14.06 8.78
C PHE A 179 7.68 -13.23 8.56
N GLY A 180 6.99 -12.83 9.63
CA GLY A 180 5.81 -11.97 9.53
C GLY A 180 6.14 -10.56 9.04
N LEU A 181 7.19 -9.94 9.57
CA LEU A 181 7.64 -8.61 9.13
C LEU A 181 8.14 -8.63 7.68
N THR A 182 8.90 -9.66 7.28
CA THR A 182 9.35 -9.79 5.89
C THR A 182 8.19 -10.01 4.91
N ALA A 183 7.15 -10.76 5.29
CA ALA A 183 5.92 -10.87 4.49
C ALA A 183 5.28 -9.49 4.23
N VAL A 184 5.07 -8.69 5.28
CA VAL A 184 4.50 -7.33 5.18
C VAL A 184 5.39 -6.39 4.35
N LEU A 185 6.73 -6.53 4.42
CA LEU A 185 7.64 -5.75 3.59
C LEU A 185 7.61 -6.17 2.11
N PHE A 186 7.45 -7.46 1.80
CA PHE A 186 7.26 -7.92 0.43
C PHE A 186 5.89 -7.48 -0.15
N ALA A 187 4.84 -7.51 0.66
CA ALA A 187 3.53 -6.93 0.33
C ALA A 187 3.62 -5.42 0.02
N ALA A 188 4.37 -4.66 0.83
CA ALA A 188 4.67 -3.26 0.55
C ALA A 188 5.47 -3.08 -0.76
N GLY A 189 6.37 -4.02 -1.08
CA GLY A 189 7.08 -4.08 -2.35
C GLY A 189 6.16 -4.28 -3.57
N LEU A 190 5.12 -5.12 -3.44
CA LEU A 190 4.06 -5.26 -4.46
C LEU A 190 3.33 -3.95 -4.70
N TYR A 191 2.88 -3.29 -3.62
CA TYR A 191 2.17 -2.02 -3.69
C TYR A 191 2.99 -0.95 -4.44
N LEU A 192 4.27 -0.80 -4.09
CA LEU A 192 5.17 0.14 -4.77
C LEU A 192 5.45 -0.24 -6.22
N THR A 193 5.51 -1.54 -6.54
CA THR A 193 5.68 -2.02 -7.92
C THR A 193 4.42 -1.73 -8.76
N ALA A 194 3.24 -1.93 -8.20
CA ALA A 194 1.96 -1.60 -8.83
C ALA A 194 1.81 -0.08 -9.07
N LEU A 195 2.17 0.76 -8.09
CA LEU A 195 2.19 2.22 -8.27
C LEU A 195 3.17 2.66 -9.37
N ARG A 196 4.38 2.10 -9.42
CA ARG A 196 5.34 2.40 -10.50
C ARG A 196 4.79 2.02 -11.87
N ALA A 197 4.13 0.87 -11.98
CA ALA A 197 3.48 0.45 -13.23
C ALA A 197 2.35 1.41 -13.64
N GLN A 198 1.50 1.84 -12.69
CA GLN A 198 0.43 2.80 -12.94
C GLN A 198 0.96 4.17 -13.40
N ASN A 199 1.98 4.71 -12.73
CA ASN A 199 2.57 5.99 -13.09
C ASN A 199 3.18 5.98 -14.51
N LEU A 200 3.92 4.92 -14.85
CA LEU A 200 4.50 4.76 -16.21
C LEU A 200 3.41 4.62 -17.27
N GLN A 201 2.31 3.93 -16.97
CA GLN A 201 1.18 3.80 -17.87
C GLN A 201 0.45 5.14 -18.07
N GLU A 202 0.27 5.95 -17.02
CA GLU A 202 -0.33 7.28 -17.16
C GLU A 202 0.56 8.23 -17.98
N GLU A 203 1.87 8.14 -17.85
CA GLU A 203 2.84 8.90 -18.67
C GLU A 203 2.73 8.52 -20.16
N GLU A 204 2.70 7.22 -20.47
CA GLU A 204 2.51 6.73 -21.86
C GLU A 204 1.14 7.14 -22.43
N ASP A 205 0.05 7.00 -21.66
CA ASP A 205 -1.29 7.41 -22.09
C ASP A 205 -1.43 8.93 -22.28
N ASN A 206 -0.75 9.75 -21.48
CA ASN A 206 -0.70 11.20 -21.64
C ASN A 206 0.09 11.58 -22.91
N ALA A 207 1.31 11.05 -23.08
CA ALA A 207 2.13 11.28 -24.28
C ALA A 207 1.39 10.84 -25.56
N ARG A 208 0.70 9.70 -25.52
CA ARG A 208 -0.12 9.22 -26.64
C ARG A 208 -1.29 10.15 -26.96
N ARG A 209 -1.94 10.74 -25.95
CA ARG A 209 -2.99 11.75 -26.15
C ARG A 209 -2.43 13.04 -26.76
N GLU A 210 -1.30 13.54 -26.28
CA GLU A 210 -0.65 14.73 -26.83
C GLU A 210 -0.26 14.56 -28.31
N VAL A 211 0.33 13.42 -28.66
CA VAL A 211 0.64 13.08 -30.07
C VAL A 211 -0.62 13.00 -30.92
N LEU A 212 -1.73 12.48 -30.38
CA LEU A 212 -2.98 12.32 -31.12
C LEU A 212 -3.70 13.68 -31.31
N ASP A 213 -3.73 14.54 -30.30
CA ASP A 213 -4.26 15.91 -30.41
C ASP A 213 -3.42 16.77 -31.37
N ALA A 214 -2.09 16.66 -31.30
CA ALA A 214 -1.19 17.29 -32.28
C ALA A 214 -1.47 16.77 -33.70
N SER A 215 -1.68 15.45 -33.88
CA SER A 215 -1.99 14.88 -35.20
C SER A 215 -3.30 15.42 -35.78
N ILE A 216 -4.33 15.66 -34.95
CA ILE A 216 -5.60 16.26 -35.38
C ILE A 216 -5.41 17.72 -35.82
N LEU A 217 -4.58 18.48 -35.11
CA LEU A 217 -4.24 19.87 -35.44
C LEU A 217 -3.46 19.96 -36.77
N TYR A 218 -2.46 19.10 -36.98
CA TYR A 218 -1.64 19.12 -38.20
C TYR A 218 -2.26 18.40 -39.41
N ALA A 219 -3.16 17.42 -39.22
CA ALA A 219 -3.87 16.74 -40.30
C ALA A 219 -5.13 17.48 -40.79
N SER A 220 -5.49 18.60 -40.14
CA SER A 220 -6.56 19.48 -40.61
C SER A 220 -6.13 20.15 -41.94
N PRO A 221 -6.86 19.98 -43.06
CA PRO A 221 -6.52 20.63 -44.32
C PRO A 221 -6.47 22.16 -44.14
N PRO A 222 -5.57 22.88 -44.85
CA PRO A 222 -5.52 24.34 -44.78
C PRO A 222 -6.91 24.89 -45.13
N ARG A 223 -7.54 25.56 -44.16
CA ARG A 223 -8.89 26.09 -44.31
C ARG A 223 -8.85 27.19 -45.35
N SER A 224 -9.23 26.86 -46.59
CA SER A 224 -9.13 27.75 -47.73
C SER A 224 -9.77 29.11 -47.40
N PRO A 225 -9.13 30.25 -47.77
CA PRO A 225 -9.68 31.56 -47.48
C PRO A 225 -11.10 31.65 -48.03
N ARG A 226 -12.09 31.77 -47.14
CA ARG A 226 -13.46 32.09 -47.55
C ARG A 226 -13.42 33.52 -48.10
N HIS A 227 -13.30 33.64 -49.41
CA HIS A 227 -13.47 34.91 -50.12
C HIS A 227 -14.92 35.37 -49.95
N ARG A 228 -15.19 36.02 -48.82
CA ARG A 228 -16.47 36.64 -48.52
C ARG A 228 -16.50 37.96 -49.28
N ILE A 229 -16.92 37.90 -50.54
CA ILE A 229 -17.28 39.09 -51.32
C ILE A 229 -18.51 39.69 -50.61
N ALA A 230 -18.25 40.67 -49.75
CA ALA A 230 -19.29 41.50 -49.18
C ALA A 230 -19.58 42.63 -50.19
N PRO A 231 -20.80 42.73 -50.74
CA PRO A 231 -21.16 43.91 -51.52
C PRO A 231 -21.15 45.12 -50.58
N SER A 232 -20.43 46.16 -50.98
CA SER A 232 -20.42 47.44 -50.29
C SER A 232 -21.77 48.14 -50.47
N LEU A 233 -22.69 47.98 -49.51
CA LEU A 233 -23.83 48.88 -49.39
C LEU A 233 -23.54 49.94 -48.32
N ASN A 234 -23.20 51.12 -48.83
CA ASN A 234 -23.04 52.35 -48.08
C ASN A 234 -24.40 52.86 -47.60
N GLU A 235 -24.65 52.90 -46.28
CA GLU A 235 -25.55 53.91 -45.71
C GLU A 235 -25.24 54.25 -44.26
N ASN A 236 -25.32 55.54 -43.93
CA ASN A 236 -25.05 56.09 -42.60
C ASN A 236 -26.27 55.92 -41.68
N SER A 237 -26.06 55.51 -40.42
CA SER A 237 -26.97 55.86 -39.32
C SER A 237 -26.24 55.90 -37.97
N ARG A 238 -26.17 57.09 -37.34
CA ARG A 238 -25.89 57.23 -35.90
C ARG A 238 -27.20 57.08 -35.12
N VAL A 239 -27.16 56.42 -33.95
CA VAL A 239 -28.01 56.53 -32.72
C VAL A 239 -27.73 55.22 -31.93
N ARG A 240 -27.03 55.17 -30.79
CA ARG A 240 -27.20 55.77 -29.43
C ARG A 240 -28.21 54.98 -28.54
N GLN A 241 -27.83 54.79 -27.26
CA GLN A 241 -28.56 54.12 -26.15
C GLN A 241 -28.63 52.58 -26.23
N TYR A 242 -28.58 51.79 -25.13
CA TYR A 242 -28.72 52.05 -23.68
C TYR A 242 -27.82 51.12 -22.79
N GLN A 243 -27.95 51.27 -21.47
CA GLN A 243 -27.53 50.46 -20.29
C GLN A 243 -26.31 51.00 -19.52
N ASN A 244 -26.47 51.81 -18.47
CA ASN A 244 -27.08 51.63 -17.12
C ASN A 244 -26.04 51.23 -16.06
N ASP A 245 -25.97 52.09 -15.03
CA ASP A 245 -26.05 51.81 -13.59
C ASP A 245 -25.21 50.68 -12.96
N GLN A 246 -24.67 50.77 -11.74
CA GLN A 246 -24.31 51.82 -10.78
C GLN A 246 -24.14 51.09 -9.43
N TYR A 247 -22.96 51.21 -8.81
CA TYR A 247 -22.70 51.03 -7.37
C TYR A 247 -23.09 49.72 -6.64
N SER A 248 -22.08 49.05 -6.09
CA SER A 248 -21.91 48.99 -4.63
C SER A 248 -20.43 48.81 -4.30
N GLY A 249 -19.93 49.38 -3.19
CA GLY A 249 -18.50 49.38 -2.91
C GLY A 249 -18.16 49.45 -1.41
N GLY A 250 -16.87 49.21 -1.13
CA GLY A 250 -16.23 49.33 0.17
C GLY A 250 -16.03 48.00 0.92
N ASP A 251 -14.93 47.78 1.66
CA ASP A 251 -13.65 48.50 1.67
C ASP A 251 -12.53 47.55 2.25
N PRO A 252 -11.34 47.95 2.78
CA PRO A 252 -10.08 47.37 2.28
C PRO A 252 -9.20 46.72 3.38
N SER A 253 -7.88 46.61 3.11
CA SER A 253 -6.79 46.13 3.99
C SER A 253 -6.54 44.60 3.93
N SER A 254 -5.30 44.08 3.89
CA SER A 254 -3.95 44.67 4.06
C SER A 254 -2.83 43.83 3.39
N LEU A 255 -1.64 44.44 3.19
CA LEU A 255 -0.25 43.90 3.15
C LEU A 255 -0.06 42.37 2.87
N ASN A 256 0.78 41.84 1.96
CA ASN A 256 2.16 42.15 1.50
C ASN A 256 2.55 41.07 0.43
N LYS A 257 3.72 40.99 -0.25
CA LYS A 257 4.79 41.91 -0.70
C LYS A 257 5.78 41.08 -1.58
N SER A 258 6.36 41.68 -2.65
CA SER A 258 7.38 41.12 -3.58
C SER A 258 6.94 39.92 -4.44
N MET A 259 7.14 39.84 -5.76
CA MET A 259 8.20 40.33 -6.69
C MET A 259 9.42 39.41 -6.79
N ASN A 260 9.35 38.50 -7.78
CA ASN A 260 10.45 37.88 -8.54
C ASN A 260 11.11 38.91 -9.49
N PRO A 261 12.21 38.61 -10.26
CA PRO A 261 13.16 37.48 -10.25
C PRO A 261 14.66 37.94 -10.34
N LEU A 262 15.59 37.02 -10.70
CA LEU A 262 16.98 37.21 -11.20
C LEU A 262 18.04 37.58 -10.11
N ASP A 263 19.33 37.20 -10.19
CA ASP A 263 20.12 36.42 -11.18
C ASP A 263 21.39 35.80 -10.53
N LEU A 264 22.22 35.05 -11.31
CA LEU A 264 23.66 34.67 -11.17
C LEU A 264 24.35 34.64 -9.76
N ASP A 265 25.07 33.59 -9.35
CA ASP A 265 26.43 33.19 -9.79
C ASP A 265 26.73 31.74 -9.29
N SER A 266 27.42 30.84 -10.00
CA SER A 266 28.86 30.79 -10.34
C SER A 266 29.82 30.60 -9.14
N HIS A 267 30.19 29.35 -8.86
CA HIS A 267 31.45 28.82 -8.26
C HIS A 267 31.18 27.33 -7.99
N ARG A 268 31.84 26.32 -8.60
CA ARG A 268 33.28 26.03 -8.78
C ARG A 268 34.04 25.86 -7.46
N CYS A 269 33.85 24.70 -6.82
CA CYS A 269 34.90 23.71 -6.47
C CYS A 269 34.23 22.36 -6.18
#